data_AF-A0A0M4SPG4-F1
#
_entry.id   AF-A0A0M4SPG4-F1
#
_cell.length_a   1.000
_cell.length_b   1.000
_cell.length_c   1.000
_cell.angle_alpha   90.00
_cell.angle_beta   90.00
_cell.angle_gamma   90.00
#
_symmetry.space_group_name_H-M   'P 1'
#
loop_
_entity.id
_entity.type
_entity.pdbx_description
1 polymer ?
#
loop_
_entity_poly.entity_id
_entity_poly.type
_entity_poly.pdbx_seq_one_letter_code
_entity_poly.pdbx_strand_id
1 'polypeptide(L)'
;MPKRQKQNSDHARKHNTPTIDNEVISQQLKALLTPAIFAQEKYYKQLGLRDRIINLSMMVAAVLTLLWRQVPGVQELTKLLAREDVLWCQATKVAQQSLSQRFLVFPAELFERVFKDLLPQLQINWQQRLKRPLPDSVKFALNNFERIWIVDGSTLEALFRKLKSLEDAKIGQLAGRICTVIDLVTRLPIEVWFHTNPAASETNFEIPLLNLLQPKTLLLLDRGFYHFQFFQQLIDQEVHFITRLKAKASIKYLKILSYDYGVKDRLIQLGTVRRGAPVLTLRLIEIKN
;
A
#
# COMPACT_ATOMS: atom_id res chain seq x y z
N MET A 1 -16.36 34.12 -6.98
CA MET A 1 -17.02 32.93 -6.41
C MET A 1 -16.17 32.39 -5.26
N PRO A 2 -16.73 32.21 -4.05
CA PRO A 2 -15.97 31.59 -2.95
C PRO A 2 -15.60 30.16 -3.36
N LYS A 3 -14.33 29.79 -3.16
CA LYS A 3 -13.84 28.42 -3.40
C LYS A 3 -14.67 27.46 -2.55
N ARG A 4 -15.46 26.61 -3.21
CA ARG A 4 -16.19 25.52 -2.56
C ARG A 4 -15.18 24.72 -1.75
N GLN A 5 -15.36 24.63 -0.43
CA GLN A 5 -14.51 23.79 0.42
C GLN A 5 -14.48 22.39 -0.19
N LYS A 6 -13.27 21.89 -0.49
CA LYS A 6 -13.10 20.51 -0.93
C LYS A 6 -13.58 19.60 0.19
N GLN A 7 -14.79 19.05 0.04
CA GLN A 7 -15.21 17.93 0.88
C GLN A 7 -14.25 16.78 0.61
N ASN A 8 -13.58 16.32 1.67
CA ASN A 8 -12.80 15.10 1.59
C ASN A 8 -13.79 13.94 1.42
N SER A 9 -13.73 13.24 0.28
CA SER A 9 -14.60 12.09 -0.05
C SER A 9 -14.55 11.01 1.04
N ASP A 10 -13.39 10.87 1.69
CA ASP A 10 -13.14 9.87 2.73
C ASP A 10 -13.92 10.18 4.02
N HIS A 11 -14.50 11.39 4.15
CA HIS A 11 -15.26 11.87 5.32
C HIS A 11 -16.68 12.29 4.99
N ALA A 12 -17.23 11.82 3.86
CA ALA A 12 -18.55 12.26 3.40
C ALA A 12 -19.67 11.95 4.42
N ARG A 13 -19.47 11.00 5.36
CA ARG A 13 -20.44 10.65 6.41
C ARG A 13 -19.72 10.24 7.71
N LYS A 14 -19.99 10.94 8.82
CA LYS A 14 -19.68 10.42 10.16
C LYS A 14 -20.68 9.30 10.48
N HIS A 15 -20.20 8.10 10.75
CA HIS A 15 -21.04 7.01 11.24
C HIS A 15 -20.85 6.89 12.74
N ASN A 16 -21.95 7.06 13.49
CA ASN A 16 -21.94 6.97 14.95
C ASN A 16 -22.31 5.57 15.46
N THR A 17 -22.67 4.68 14.54
CA THR A 17 -23.09 3.30 14.83
C THR A 17 -22.37 2.35 13.86
N PRO A 18 -21.94 1.17 14.33
CA PRO A 18 -21.45 0.12 13.45
C PRO A 18 -22.47 -0.20 12.35
N THR A 19 -21.98 -0.44 11.14
CA THR A 19 -22.79 -1.02 10.07
C THR A 19 -23.24 -2.42 10.48
N ILE A 20 -24.43 -2.83 10.00
CA ILE A 20 -24.96 -4.18 10.22
C ILE A 20 -24.01 -5.20 9.60
N ASP A 21 -23.87 -6.35 10.26
CA ASP A 21 -23.06 -7.42 9.71
C ASP A 21 -23.62 -7.94 8.37
N ASN A 22 -22.73 -8.31 7.46
CA ASN A 22 -23.10 -8.94 6.21
C ASN A 22 -22.65 -10.39 6.27
N GLU A 23 -23.59 -11.30 6.47
CA GLU A 23 -23.31 -12.72 6.69
C GLU A 23 -22.46 -13.33 5.57
N VAL A 24 -22.75 -13.00 4.30
CA VAL A 24 -21.99 -13.52 3.15
C VAL A 24 -20.53 -13.10 3.23
N ILE A 25 -20.29 -11.83 3.56
CA ILE A 25 -18.92 -11.29 3.63
C ILE A 25 -18.20 -11.81 4.88
N SER A 26 -18.89 -11.91 6.00
CA SER A 26 -18.35 -12.51 7.23
C SER A 26 -17.98 -13.98 7.04
N GLN A 27 -18.80 -14.76 6.34
CA GLN A 27 -18.47 -16.14 5.97
C GLN A 27 -17.26 -16.22 5.04
N GLN A 28 -17.17 -15.36 4.03
CA GLN A 28 -16.00 -15.30 3.14
C GLN A 28 -14.72 -14.92 3.89
N LEU A 29 -14.77 -13.90 4.74
CA LEU A 29 -13.65 -13.49 5.58
C LEU A 29 -13.22 -14.64 6.49
N LYS A 30 -14.17 -15.33 7.12
CA LYS A 30 -13.89 -16.51 7.96
C LYS A 30 -13.20 -17.62 7.18
N ALA A 31 -13.74 -18.01 6.02
CA ALA A 31 -13.15 -19.04 5.18
C ALA A 31 -11.72 -18.70 4.73
N LEU A 32 -11.46 -17.43 4.40
CA LEU A 32 -10.14 -16.98 3.96
C LEU A 32 -9.13 -16.87 5.11
N LEU A 33 -9.51 -16.25 6.23
CA LEU A 33 -8.59 -15.84 7.28
C LEU A 33 -8.33 -16.91 8.33
N THR A 34 -9.30 -17.79 8.61
CA THR A 34 -9.13 -18.81 9.65
C THR A 34 -7.87 -19.68 9.42
N PRO A 35 -7.60 -20.22 8.22
CA PRO A 35 -6.37 -20.97 7.96
C PRO A 35 -5.10 -20.13 8.14
N ALA A 36 -5.09 -18.89 7.65
CA ALA A 36 -3.95 -18.00 7.74
C ALA A 36 -3.62 -17.59 9.19
N ILE A 37 -4.64 -17.43 10.04
CA ILE A 37 -4.45 -17.15 11.46
C ILE A 37 -3.84 -18.36 12.18
N PHE A 38 -4.38 -19.57 11.92
CA PHE A 38 -3.87 -20.80 12.52
C PHE A 38 -2.42 -21.08 12.14
N ALA A 39 -2.01 -20.76 10.90
CA ALA A 39 -0.64 -20.90 10.45
C ALA A 39 0.36 -20.07 11.29
N GLN A 40 -0.10 -19.00 11.96
CA GLN A 40 0.74 -18.11 12.76
C GLN A 40 0.86 -18.51 14.23
N GLU A 41 0.19 -19.56 14.70
CA GLU A 41 0.24 -19.97 16.12
C GLU A 41 1.65 -20.27 16.62
N LYS A 42 2.46 -20.95 15.81
CA LYS A 42 3.85 -21.29 16.17
C LYS A 42 4.67 -20.02 16.39
N TYR A 43 4.55 -19.07 15.47
CA TYR A 43 5.29 -17.82 15.54
C TYR A 43 4.78 -16.92 16.69
N TYR A 44 3.47 -16.88 16.92
CA TYR A 44 2.87 -16.21 18.07
C TYR A 44 3.48 -16.69 19.40
N LYS A 45 3.68 -18.01 19.55
CA LYS A 45 4.34 -18.59 20.73
C LYS A 45 5.84 -18.26 20.80
N GLN A 46 6.53 -18.21 19.67
CA GLN A 46 7.95 -17.83 19.61
C GLN A 46 8.21 -16.39 20.07
N LEU A 47 7.25 -15.49 19.86
CA LEU A 47 7.29 -14.12 20.39
C LEU A 47 7.04 -14.04 21.92
N GLY A 48 6.87 -15.17 22.60
CA GLY A 48 6.57 -15.22 24.03
C GLY A 48 5.17 -14.71 24.39
N LEU A 49 4.29 -14.53 23.39
CA LEU A 49 2.93 -14.09 23.61
C LEU A 49 2.10 -15.23 24.21
N ARG A 50 1.51 -14.96 25.37
CA ARG A 50 0.62 -15.92 26.01
C ARG A 50 -0.71 -15.98 25.27
N ASP A 51 -1.29 -17.17 25.22
CA ASP A 51 -2.65 -17.34 24.73
C ASP A 51 -3.64 -16.86 25.81
N ARG A 52 -4.12 -15.63 25.62
CA ARG A 52 -5.08 -14.94 26.48
C ARG A 52 -6.27 -14.54 25.63
N ILE A 53 -7.34 -14.06 26.26
CA ILE A 53 -8.56 -13.59 25.59
C ILE A 53 -8.29 -12.70 24.36
N ILE A 54 -7.34 -11.75 24.47
CA ILE A 54 -6.96 -10.85 23.37
C ILE A 54 -5.73 -11.39 22.61
N ASN A 55 -5.86 -12.59 22.04
CA ASN A 55 -4.86 -13.26 21.20
C ASN A 55 -4.92 -12.78 19.74
N LEU A 56 -4.12 -13.39 18.86
CA LEU A 56 -4.08 -13.06 17.44
C LEU A 56 -5.44 -13.17 16.76
N SER A 57 -6.16 -14.27 17.02
CA SER A 57 -7.48 -14.51 16.44
C SER A 57 -8.46 -13.38 16.78
N MET A 58 -8.53 -13.00 18.06
CA MET A 58 -9.36 -11.87 18.52
C MET A 58 -8.90 -10.54 17.93
N MET A 59 -7.59 -10.28 17.86
CA MET A 59 -7.07 -9.02 17.31
C MET A 59 -7.34 -8.86 15.82
N VAL A 60 -7.21 -9.92 15.02
CA VAL A 60 -7.55 -9.90 13.60
C VAL A 60 -9.04 -9.68 13.40
N ALA A 61 -9.88 -10.40 14.14
CA ALA A 61 -11.33 -10.20 14.07
C ALA A 61 -11.73 -8.76 14.46
N ALA A 62 -11.15 -8.24 15.53
CA ALA A 62 -11.39 -6.86 16.00
C ALA A 62 -10.98 -5.81 14.97
N VAL A 63 -9.78 -5.88 14.39
CA VAL A 63 -9.31 -4.93 13.37
C VAL A 63 -10.18 -4.97 12.12
N LEU A 64 -10.47 -6.16 11.60
CA LEU A 64 -11.31 -6.30 10.42
C LEU A 64 -12.72 -5.76 10.67
N THR A 65 -13.25 -5.96 11.88
CA THR A 65 -14.56 -5.43 12.26
C THR A 65 -14.57 -3.91 12.34
N LEU A 66 -13.51 -3.29 12.88
CA LEU A 66 -13.36 -1.83 12.84
C LEU A 66 -13.46 -1.30 11.41
N LEU A 67 -12.76 -1.93 10.47
CA LEU A 67 -12.68 -1.50 9.08
C LEU A 67 -13.96 -1.81 8.30
N TRP A 68 -14.40 -3.05 8.32
CA TRP A 68 -15.50 -3.56 7.51
C TRP A 68 -16.87 -3.06 8.00
N ARG A 69 -17.12 -3.11 9.32
CA ARG A 69 -18.35 -2.59 9.93
C ARG A 69 -18.25 -1.09 10.26
N GLN A 70 -17.16 -0.42 9.87
CA GLN A 70 -16.96 1.02 10.07
C GLN A 70 -17.23 1.46 11.52
N VAL A 71 -16.73 0.68 12.48
CA VAL A 71 -16.97 0.93 13.91
C VAL A 71 -16.25 2.22 14.31
N PRO A 72 -16.93 3.19 14.95
CA PRO A 72 -16.40 4.55 15.14
C PRO A 72 -15.23 4.65 16.13
N GLY A 73 -14.94 3.62 16.91
CA GLY A 73 -13.81 3.62 17.84
C GLY A 73 -13.78 2.43 18.79
N VAL A 74 -12.76 2.39 19.65
CA VAL A 74 -12.47 1.26 20.55
C VAL A 74 -13.60 1.02 21.56
N GLN A 75 -14.27 2.08 22.00
CA GLN A 75 -15.40 1.96 22.94
C GLN A 75 -16.58 1.20 22.32
N GLU A 76 -16.99 1.57 21.10
CA GLU A 76 -18.08 0.88 20.40
C GLU A 76 -17.67 -0.53 20.00
N LEU A 77 -16.42 -0.74 19.60
CA LEU A 77 -15.88 -2.08 19.37
C LEU A 77 -15.99 -2.96 20.62
N THR A 78 -15.65 -2.41 21.80
CA THR A 78 -15.74 -3.16 23.06
C THR A 78 -17.17 -3.56 23.39
N LYS A 79 -18.14 -2.66 23.16
CA LYS A 79 -19.58 -2.98 23.33
C LYS A 79 -20.03 -4.06 22.35
N LEU A 80 -19.58 -3.99 21.09
CA LEU A 80 -19.91 -4.95 20.05
C LEU A 80 -19.35 -6.33 20.39
N LEU A 81 -18.05 -6.42 20.72
CA LEU A 81 -17.41 -7.67 21.14
C LEU A 81 -18.11 -8.32 22.35
N ALA A 82 -18.67 -7.53 23.25
CA ALA A 82 -19.37 -8.06 24.43
C ALA A 82 -20.81 -8.57 24.15
N ARG A 83 -21.40 -8.22 23.00
CA ARG A 83 -22.82 -8.45 22.70
C ARG A 83 -23.05 -9.42 21.54
N GLU A 84 -22.13 -9.46 20.58
CA GLU A 84 -22.28 -10.18 19.32
C GLU A 84 -21.05 -11.06 19.07
N ASP A 85 -21.27 -12.19 18.40
CA ASP A 85 -20.18 -12.93 17.79
C ASP A 85 -19.61 -12.10 16.64
N VAL A 86 -18.29 -12.09 16.53
CA VAL A 86 -17.56 -11.29 15.56
C VAL A 86 -16.68 -12.21 14.72
N LEU A 87 -17.09 -12.41 13.46
CA LEU A 87 -16.44 -13.31 12.51
C LEU A 87 -16.36 -14.76 13.05
N TRP A 88 -15.18 -15.20 13.50
CA TRP A 88 -14.96 -16.51 14.12
C TRP A 88 -14.81 -16.44 15.64
N CYS A 89 -14.82 -15.25 16.23
CA CYS A 89 -14.71 -15.05 17.66
C CYS A 89 -16.10 -14.98 18.30
N GLN A 90 -16.30 -15.70 19.40
CA GLN A 90 -17.51 -15.60 20.19
C GLN A 90 -17.58 -14.27 20.95
N ALA A 91 -18.79 -13.84 21.26
CA ALA A 91 -19.04 -12.67 22.11
C ALA A 91 -18.25 -12.78 23.42
N THR A 92 -17.34 -11.84 23.64
CA THR A 92 -16.39 -11.83 24.75
C THR A 92 -16.33 -10.47 25.42
N LYS A 93 -16.55 -10.45 26.74
CA LYS A 93 -16.40 -9.23 27.55
C LYS A 93 -14.90 -8.94 27.73
N VAL A 94 -14.48 -7.78 27.23
CA VAL A 94 -13.12 -7.25 27.37
C VAL A 94 -13.19 -5.84 27.94
N ALA A 95 -12.26 -5.48 28.82
CA ALA A 95 -12.17 -4.10 29.30
C ALA A 95 -11.63 -3.19 28.18
N GLN A 96 -12.27 -2.01 27.99
CA GLN A 96 -11.85 -1.05 26.97
C GLN A 96 -10.38 -0.63 27.13
N GLN A 97 -9.90 -0.51 28.37
CA GLN A 97 -8.50 -0.20 28.66
C GLN A 97 -7.56 -1.31 28.17
N SER A 98 -7.90 -2.58 28.41
CA SER A 98 -7.10 -3.72 27.96
C SER A 98 -7.02 -3.80 26.44
N LEU A 99 -8.14 -3.56 25.75
CA LEU A 99 -8.18 -3.56 24.29
C LEU A 99 -7.36 -2.40 23.71
N SER A 100 -7.49 -1.20 24.29
CA SER A 100 -6.73 -0.01 23.87
C SER A 100 -5.22 -0.21 24.05
N GLN A 101 -4.80 -0.71 25.22
CA GLN A 101 -3.40 -1.03 25.48
C GLN A 101 -2.89 -2.10 24.52
N ARG A 102 -3.72 -3.12 24.22
CA ARG A 102 -3.34 -4.16 23.27
C ARG A 102 -3.08 -3.60 21.88
N PHE A 103 -3.92 -2.69 21.35
CA PHE A 103 -3.67 -2.06 20.06
C PHE A 103 -2.33 -1.33 19.96
N LEU A 104 -1.83 -0.77 21.08
CA LEU A 104 -0.56 -0.05 21.09
C LEU A 104 0.68 -0.96 21.07
N VAL A 105 0.56 -2.16 21.63
CA VAL A 105 1.71 -3.06 21.85
C VAL A 105 1.64 -4.36 21.05
N PHE A 106 0.53 -4.63 20.37
CA PHE A 106 0.39 -5.87 19.61
C PHE A 106 1.34 -5.87 18.41
N PRO A 107 2.15 -6.92 18.20
CA PRO A 107 3.13 -6.94 17.12
C PRO A 107 2.47 -6.83 15.74
N ALA A 108 2.77 -5.75 15.01
CA ALA A 108 2.24 -5.51 13.67
C ALA A 108 2.66 -6.60 12.67
N GLU A 109 3.85 -7.19 12.88
CA GLU A 109 4.38 -8.30 12.09
C GLU A 109 3.46 -9.52 12.06
N LEU A 110 2.62 -9.74 13.08
CA LEU A 110 1.64 -10.83 13.05
C LEU A 110 0.54 -10.58 12.03
N PHE A 111 0.06 -9.33 11.89
CA PHE A 111 -0.90 -8.98 10.85
C PHE A 111 -0.28 -9.08 9.46
N GLU A 112 0.96 -8.63 9.31
CA GLU A 112 1.70 -8.76 8.06
C GLU A 112 1.82 -10.23 7.63
N ARG A 113 2.17 -11.12 8.57
CA ARG A 113 2.28 -12.56 8.28
C ARG A 113 0.95 -13.20 7.92
N VAL A 114 -0.12 -12.91 8.66
CA VAL A 114 -1.48 -13.35 8.29
C VAL A 114 -1.81 -12.88 6.87
N PHE A 115 -1.51 -11.62 6.56
CA PHE A 115 -1.78 -11.08 5.24
C PHE A 115 -0.94 -11.75 4.13
N LYS A 116 0.36 -11.98 4.37
CA LYS A 116 1.26 -12.68 3.45
C LYS A 116 0.81 -14.12 3.17
N ASP A 117 0.32 -14.82 4.19
CA ASP A 117 -0.24 -16.18 4.04
C ASP A 117 -1.52 -16.20 3.19
N LEU A 118 -2.27 -15.10 3.11
CA LEU A 118 -3.45 -15.00 2.24
C LEU A 118 -3.09 -14.78 0.77
N LEU A 119 -1.95 -14.17 0.48
CA LEU A 119 -1.60 -13.75 -0.88
C LEU A 119 -1.65 -14.88 -1.91
N PRO A 120 -1.12 -16.10 -1.64
CA PRO A 120 -1.22 -17.21 -2.60
C PRO A 120 -2.66 -17.56 -2.94
N GLN A 121 -3.55 -17.64 -1.94
CA GLN A 121 -4.96 -17.92 -2.18
C GLN A 121 -5.64 -16.79 -2.97
N LEU A 122 -5.31 -15.53 -2.66
CA LEU A 122 -5.84 -14.38 -3.40
C LEU A 122 -5.36 -14.35 -4.86
N GLN A 123 -4.13 -14.78 -5.13
CA GLN A 123 -3.59 -14.93 -6.49
C GLN A 123 -4.33 -16.03 -7.26
N ILE A 124 -4.54 -17.21 -6.65
CA ILE A 124 -5.34 -18.30 -7.26
C ILE A 124 -6.75 -17.79 -7.58
N ASN A 125 -7.39 -17.13 -6.61
CA ASN A 125 -8.72 -16.55 -6.78
C ASN A 125 -8.73 -15.51 -7.91
N TRP A 126 -7.65 -14.74 -8.09
CA TRP A 126 -7.53 -13.77 -9.18
C TRP A 126 -7.49 -14.46 -10.54
N GLN A 127 -6.67 -15.50 -10.69
CA GLN A 127 -6.52 -16.25 -11.95
C GLN A 127 -7.83 -16.91 -12.41
N GLN A 128 -8.66 -17.34 -11.47
CA GLN A 128 -9.97 -17.95 -11.75
C GLN A 128 -11.05 -16.93 -12.15
N ARG A 129 -10.79 -15.62 -12.09
CA ARG A 129 -11.79 -14.60 -12.43
C ARG A 129 -12.00 -14.50 -13.93
N LEU A 130 -13.20 -14.84 -14.39
CA LEU A 130 -13.62 -14.70 -15.78
C LEU A 130 -14.11 -13.28 -16.15
N LYS A 131 -14.55 -12.48 -15.16
CA LYS A 131 -15.27 -11.20 -15.40
C LYS A 131 -14.48 -9.93 -15.04
N ARG A 132 -13.16 -9.92 -15.26
CA ARG A 132 -12.31 -8.72 -15.06
C ARG A 132 -11.23 -8.63 -16.15
N PRO A 133 -11.57 -8.18 -17.37
CA PRO A 133 -10.58 -8.03 -18.41
C PRO A 133 -9.54 -6.97 -18.01
N LEU A 134 -8.28 -7.21 -18.39
CA LEU A 134 -7.23 -6.21 -18.24
C LEU A 134 -7.46 -5.06 -19.24
N PRO A 135 -7.13 -3.81 -18.86
CA PRO A 135 -7.08 -2.71 -19.80
C PRO A 135 -6.13 -3.02 -20.97
N ASP A 136 -6.44 -2.55 -22.17
CA ASP A 136 -5.64 -2.88 -23.37
C ASP A 136 -4.20 -2.37 -23.27
N SER A 137 -3.98 -1.24 -22.58
CA SER A 137 -2.63 -0.76 -22.28
C SER A 137 -1.81 -1.72 -21.41
N VAL A 138 -2.46 -2.40 -20.46
CA VAL A 138 -1.82 -3.40 -19.60
C VAL A 138 -1.53 -4.66 -20.40
N LYS A 139 -2.48 -5.14 -21.22
CA LYS A 139 -2.25 -6.27 -22.13
C LYS A 139 -1.09 -6.00 -23.08
N PHE A 140 -1.05 -4.80 -23.68
CA PHE A 140 0.03 -4.39 -24.57
C PHE A 140 1.39 -4.37 -23.85
N ALA A 141 1.44 -3.83 -22.63
CA ALA A 141 2.66 -3.83 -21.84
C ALA A 141 3.13 -5.25 -21.50
N LEU A 142 2.20 -6.18 -21.20
CA LEU A 142 2.53 -7.59 -20.92
C LEU A 142 3.11 -8.36 -22.12
N ASN A 143 2.97 -7.84 -23.35
CA ASN A 143 3.68 -8.41 -24.50
C ASN A 143 5.19 -8.11 -24.50
N ASN A 144 5.62 -7.12 -23.71
CA ASN A 144 7.00 -6.64 -23.66
C ASN A 144 7.65 -6.82 -22.28
N PHE A 145 6.84 -6.93 -21.22
CA PHE A 145 7.28 -7.06 -19.83
C PHE A 145 6.64 -8.28 -19.19
N GLU A 146 7.43 -9.02 -18.40
CA GLU A 146 6.90 -10.17 -17.65
C GLU A 146 6.04 -9.71 -16.47
N ARG A 147 6.32 -8.51 -15.94
CA ARG A 147 5.73 -7.97 -14.71
C ARG A 147 5.53 -6.48 -14.85
N ILE A 148 4.43 -5.97 -14.27
CA ILE A 148 4.16 -4.54 -14.20
C ILE A 148 3.81 -4.22 -12.75
N TRP A 149 4.69 -3.48 -12.07
CA TRP A 149 4.54 -3.19 -10.65
C TRP A 149 4.41 -1.70 -10.41
N ILE A 150 3.59 -1.33 -9.44
CA ILE A 150 3.44 0.04 -8.94
C ILE A 150 4.20 0.12 -7.61
N VAL A 151 4.96 1.18 -7.42
CA VAL A 151 5.58 1.49 -6.13
C VAL A 151 5.07 2.83 -5.64
N ASP A 152 4.54 2.85 -4.43
CA ASP A 152 4.10 4.07 -3.77
C ASP A 152 4.50 4.09 -2.30
N GLY A 153 4.83 5.28 -1.80
CA GLY A 153 5.32 5.49 -0.45
C GLY A 153 4.58 6.65 0.22
N SER A 154 4.22 6.48 1.48
CA SER A 154 3.59 7.54 2.28
C SER A 154 4.18 7.61 3.67
N THR A 155 4.22 8.81 4.24
CA THR A 155 4.38 8.95 5.70
C THR A 155 3.07 8.53 6.37
N LEU A 156 3.16 7.83 7.50
CA LEU A 156 1.98 7.45 8.28
C LEU A 156 1.23 8.70 8.77
N GLU A 157 1.95 9.76 9.12
CA GLU A 157 1.32 11.02 9.51
C GLU A 157 0.49 11.62 8.38
N ALA A 158 0.97 11.62 7.13
CA ALA A 158 0.18 12.09 6.00
C ALA A 158 -1.09 11.23 5.80
N LEU A 159 -0.98 9.92 6.01
CA LEU A 159 -2.13 9.02 6.00
C LEU A 159 -3.14 9.40 7.10
N PHE A 160 -2.70 9.55 8.36
CA PHE A 160 -3.58 9.91 9.48
C PHE A 160 -4.18 11.31 9.35
N ARG A 161 -3.46 12.28 8.78
CA ARG A 161 -3.99 13.61 8.48
C ARG A 161 -5.01 13.58 7.34
N LYS A 162 -4.79 12.77 6.30
CA LYS A 162 -5.80 12.50 5.26
C LYS A 162 -7.07 11.89 5.88
N LEU A 163 -6.89 11.04 6.90
CA LEU A 163 -7.96 10.48 7.73
C LEU A 163 -8.45 11.44 8.84
N LYS A 164 -8.00 12.69 8.89
CA LYS A 164 -8.34 13.73 9.90
C LYS A 164 -8.08 13.35 11.36
N SER A 165 -7.41 12.23 11.64
CA SER A 165 -7.10 11.80 13.01
C SER A 165 -6.06 12.69 13.69
N LEU A 166 -5.36 13.54 12.93
CA LEU A 166 -4.31 14.44 13.41
C LEU A 166 -4.44 15.86 12.82
N GLU A 167 -5.63 16.26 12.39
CA GLU A 167 -5.82 17.56 11.73
C GLU A 167 -5.29 18.72 12.60
N ASP A 168 -5.54 18.65 13.91
CA ASP A 168 -5.16 19.67 14.90
C ASP A 168 -3.76 19.48 15.52
N ALA A 169 -3.10 18.34 15.27
CA ALA A 169 -1.76 18.06 15.79
C ALA A 169 -0.69 18.84 15.02
N LYS A 170 0.44 19.19 15.65
CA LYS A 170 1.58 19.81 14.92
C LYS A 170 2.18 18.81 13.93
N ILE A 171 2.60 19.31 12.76
CA ILE A 171 3.22 18.46 11.72
C ILE A 171 4.54 17.88 12.24
N GLY A 172 4.79 16.61 11.97
CA GLY A 172 6.01 15.88 12.35
C GLY A 172 5.89 15.10 13.67
N GLN A 173 4.68 14.89 14.19
CA GLN A 173 4.46 14.22 15.47
C GLN A 173 4.31 12.70 15.36
N LEU A 174 3.89 12.16 14.22
CA LEU A 174 3.79 10.70 14.04
C LEU A 174 4.92 10.17 13.18
N ALA A 175 5.73 9.34 13.82
CA ALA A 175 6.90 8.69 13.27
C ALA A 175 6.48 7.46 12.44
N GLY A 176 6.80 7.47 11.14
CA GLY A 176 6.76 6.25 10.33
C GLY A 176 6.52 6.48 8.85
N ARG A 177 7.14 5.66 8.00
CA ARG A 177 6.89 5.60 6.56
C ARG A 177 6.55 4.18 6.15
N ILE A 178 5.59 4.06 5.25
CA ILE A 178 5.23 2.81 4.60
C ILE A 178 5.50 2.94 3.11
N CYS A 179 6.04 1.89 2.51
CA CYS A 179 6.20 1.75 1.07
C CYS A 179 5.55 0.43 0.66
N THR A 180 4.84 0.42 -0.46
CA THR A 180 4.15 -0.77 -0.95
C THR A 180 4.42 -0.95 -2.42
N VAL A 181 4.75 -2.19 -2.78
CA VAL A 181 4.84 -2.65 -4.17
C VAL A 181 3.58 -3.43 -4.47
N ILE A 182 2.87 -3.04 -5.52
CA ILE A 182 1.62 -3.66 -5.95
C ILE A 182 1.80 -4.19 -7.36
N ASP A 183 1.38 -5.43 -7.59
CA ASP A 183 1.27 -5.97 -8.94
C ASP A 183 0.07 -5.33 -9.65
N LEU A 184 0.32 -4.64 -10.77
CA LEU A 184 -0.73 -3.91 -11.50
C LEU A 184 -1.80 -4.86 -12.07
N VAL A 185 -1.40 -6.07 -12.44
CA VAL A 185 -2.27 -7.07 -13.08
C VAL A 185 -3.24 -7.63 -12.06
N THR A 186 -2.72 -8.15 -10.95
CA THR A 186 -3.52 -8.79 -9.90
C THR A 186 -4.12 -7.81 -8.89
N ARG A 187 -3.55 -6.60 -8.82
CA ARG A 187 -3.85 -5.57 -7.80
C ARG A 187 -3.57 -6.06 -6.37
N LEU A 188 -2.74 -7.08 -6.23
CA LEU A 188 -2.30 -7.61 -4.96
C LEU A 188 -0.92 -7.02 -4.63
N PRO A 189 -0.63 -6.78 -3.35
CA PRO A 189 0.71 -6.38 -2.96
C PRO A 189 1.71 -7.51 -3.17
N ILE A 190 2.89 -7.13 -3.63
CA ILE A 190 4.07 -7.97 -3.72
C ILE A 190 4.87 -7.87 -2.42
N GLU A 191 5.08 -6.65 -1.92
CA GLU A 191 5.81 -6.41 -0.67
C GLU A 191 5.37 -5.11 -0.01
N VAL A 192 5.49 -5.05 1.32
CA VAL A 192 5.22 -3.88 2.15
C VAL A 192 6.39 -3.67 3.09
N TRP A 193 6.97 -2.48 3.07
CA TRP A 193 8.01 -2.10 4.02
C TRP A 193 7.53 -1.01 4.96
N PHE A 194 7.86 -1.14 6.24
CA PHE A 194 7.61 -0.14 7.25
C PHE A 194 8.91 0.30 7.92
N HIS A 195 9.11 1.61 8.03
CA HIS A 195 10.16 2.20 8.84
C HIS A 195 9.55 3.10 9.89
N THR A 196 10.01 2.98 11.14
CA THR A 196 9.56 3.81 12.26
C THR A 196 10.04 5.25 12.14
N ASN A 197 11.19 5.51 11.51
CA ASN A 197 11.74 6.85 11.35
C ASN A 197 11.00 7.64 10.24
N PRO A 198 10.32 8.76 10.54
CA PRO A 198 9.60 9.57 9.55
C PRO A 198 10.54 10.37 8.63
N ALA A 199 11.77 10.67 9.10
CA ALA A 199 12.80 11.37 8.33
C ALA A 199 13.56 10.44 7.38
N ALA A 200 13.22 9.14 7.36
CA ALA A 200 13.69 8.22 6.34
C ALA A 200 13.36 8.79 4.95
N SER A 201 14.40 9.03 4.14
CA SER A 201 14.25 9.39 2.74
C SER A 201 13.64 8.21 1.97
N GLU A 202 12.96 8.46 0.85
CA GLU A 202 12.47 7.40 -0.05
C GLU A 202 13.61 6.53 -0.58
N THR A 203 14.83 7.05 -0.60
CA THR A 203 16.07 6.28 -0.85
C THR A 203 16.24 5.07 0.06
N ASN A 204 15.62 5.06 1.25
CA ASN A 204 15.68 3.91 2.16
C ASN A 204 14.90 2.71 1.62
N PHE A 205 13.92 2.92 0.74
CA PHE A 205 13.17 1.85 0.08
C PHE A 205 13.76 1.46 -1.27
N GLU A 206 14.67 2.25 -1.85
CA GLU A 206 15.28 1.97 -3.15
C GLU A 206 16.13 0.70 -3.13
N ILE A 207 16.95 0.50 -2.10
CA ILE A 207 17.78 -0.71 -1.98
C ILE A 207 16.90 -1.97 -1.80
N PRO A 208 15.95 -2.03 -0.84
CA PRO A 208 15.00 -3.14 -0.75
C PRO A 208 14.25 -3.39 -2.06
N LEU A 209 13.83 -2.33 -2.76
CA LEU A 209 13.16 -2.44 -4.04
C LEU A 209 14.08 -3.03 -5.10
N LEU A 210 15.32 -2.54 -5.26
CA LEU A 210 16.31 -3.10 -6.19
C LEU A 210 16.58 -4.58 -5.93
N ASN A 211 16.58 -5.01 -4.67
CA ASN A 211 16.77 -6.42 -4.32
C ASN A 211 15.55 -7.30 -4.63
N LEU A 212 14.35 -6.71 -4.71
CA LEU A 212 13.11 -7.41 -5.04
C LEU A 212 12.91 -7.55 -6.56
N LEU A 213 13.48 -6.63 -7.35
CA LEU A 213 13.23 -6.55 -8.78
C LEU A 213 13.89 -7.68 -9.57
N GLN A 214 13.24 -8.03 -10.68
CA GLN A 214 13.75 -8.96 -11.67
C GLN A 214 13.80 -8.26 -13.04
N PRO A 215 14.71 -8.68 -13.95
CA PRO A 215 14.74 -8.21 -15.33
C PRO A 215 13.37 -8.26 -16.01
N LYS A 216 13.14 -7.39 -17.00
CA LYS A 216 11.87 -7.26 -17.74
C LYS A 216 10.67 -6.89 -16.87
N THR A 217 10.91 -6.25 -15.73
CA THR A 217 9.86 -5.61 -14.93
C THR A 217 9.64 -4.19 -15.43
N LEU A 218 8.38 -3.78 -15.58
CA LEU A 218 7.99 -2.39 -15.77
C LEU A 218 7.52 -1.79 -14.44
N LEU A 219 8.26 -0.80 -13.93
CA LEU A 219 7.90 -0.05 -12.74
C LEU A 219 7.10 1.19 -13.06
N LEU A 220 6.02 1.40 -12.31
CA LEU A 220 5.28 2.66 -12.26
C LEU A 220 5.64 3.38 -10.96
N LEU A 221 6.37 4.48 -11.10
CA LEU A 221 6.90 5.26 -9.99
C LEU A 221 6.25 6.64 -9.93
N ASP A 222 6.03 7.12 -8.72
CA ASP A 222 5.64 8.51 -8.48
C ASP A 222 6.86 9.46 -8.56
N ARG A 223 6.71 10.73 -8.16
CA ARG A 223 7.81 11.71 -8.20
C ARG A 223 8.73 11.64 -6.97
N GLY A 224 8.37 10.85 -5.96
CA GLY A 224 9.21 10.62 -4.80
C GLY A 224 10.51 9.92 -5.18
N PHE A 225 10.43 8.89 -6.02
CA PHE A 225 11.57 8.09 -6.50
C PHE A 225 12.45 8.78 -7.56
N TYR A 226 12.61 10.11 -7.53
CA TYR A 226 13.31 10.89 -8.55
C TYR A 226 14.82 11.01 -8.27
N HIS A 227 15.54 9.88 -8.27
CA HIS A 227 16.98 9.81 -8.03
C HIS A 227 17.71 9.17 -9.21
N PHE A 228 18.71 9.87 -9.77
CA PHE A 228 19.33 9.44 -11.03
C PHE A 228 20.19 8.19 -10.88
N GLN A 229 20.83 8.01 -9.72
CA GLN A 229 21.58 6.79 -9.43
C GLN A 229 20.65 5.57 -9.40
N PHE A 230 19.48 5.71 -8.75
CA PHE A 230 18.46 4.68 -8.73
C PHE A 230 17.96 4.34 -10.13
N PHE A 231 17.66 5.35 -10.96
CA PHE A 231 17.28 5.12 -12.36
C PHE A 231 18.37 4.41 -13.17
N GLN A 232 19.64 4.74 -12.96
CA GLN A 232 20.75 4.03 -13.61
C GLN A 232 20.78 2.56 -13.17
N GLN A 233 20.64 2.29 -11.87
CA GLN A 233 20.62 0.92 -11.34
C GLN A 233 19.43 0.10 -11.89
N LEU A 234 18.26 0.71 -12.09
CA LEU A 234 17.13 0.05 -12.75
C LEU A 234 17.48 -0.35 -14.19
N ILE A 235 18.06 0.58 -14.95
CA ILE A 235 18.49 0.33 -16.34
C ILE A 235 19.53 -0.79 -16.39
N ASP A 236 20.51 -0.76 -15.49
CA ASP A 236 21.58 -1.76 -15.42
C ASP A 236 21.04 -3.17 -15.08
N GLN A 237 19.90 -3.26 -14.39
CA GLN A 237 19.19 -4.51 -14.08
C GLN A 237 18.17 -4.93 -15.14
N GLU A 238 18.14 -4.29 -16.31
CA GLU A 238 17.13 -4.51 -17.36
C GLU A 238 15.68 -4.30 -16.85
N VAL A 239 15.52 -3.39 -15.89
CA VAL A 239 14.23 -2.94 -15.37
C VAL A 239 13.85 -1.64 -16.06
N HIS A 240 12.62 -1.58 -16.56
CA HIS A 240 12.08 -0.40 -17.20
C HIS A 240 11.20 0.36 -16.21
N PHE A 241 11.09 1.67 -16.37
CA PHE A 241 10.26 2.48 -15.48
C PHE A 241 9.53 3.60 -16.21
N ILE A 242 8.39 3.99 -15.64
CA ILE A 242 7.64 5.19 -15.98
C ILE A 242 7.55 6.03 -14.72
N THR A 243 8.01 7.27 -14.80
CA THR A 243 7.90 8.25 -13.73
C THR A 243 7.52 9.62 -14.28
N ARG A 244 7.06 10.49 -13.40
CA ARG A 244 6.72 11.87 -13.74
C ARG A 244 7.98 12.74 -13.71
N LEU A 245 8.16 13.54 -14.75
CA LEU A 245 9.23 14.53 -14.83
C LEU A 245 9.13 15.57 -13.69
N LYS A 246 10.26 15.88 -13.04
CA LYS A 246 10.34 16.96 -12.03
C LYS A 246 10.47 18.32 -12.71
N ALA A 247 9.88 19.35 -12.10
CA ALA A 247 10.01 20.72 -12.59
C ALA A 247 11.48 21.15 -12.66
N LYS A 248 11.85 21.93 -13.68
CA LYS A 248 13.21 22.43 -13.93
C LYS A 248 14.26 21.33 -14.14
N ALA A 249 13.86 20.13 -14.56
CA ALA A 249 14.79 19.11 -15.00
C ALA A 249 15.65 19.63 -16.16
N SER A 250 16.96 19.38 -16.10
CA SER A 250 17.86 19.70 -17.20
C SER A 250 17.72 18.63 -18.29
N ILE A 251 17.30 19.06 -19.48
CA ILE A 251 16.97 18.19 -20.60
C ILE A 251 17.71 18.69 -21.83
N LYS A 252 18.44 17.78 -22.48
CA LYS A 252 18.95 17.97 -23.84
C LYS A 252 18.18 17.05 -24.78
N TYR A 253 17.52 17.62 -25.77
CA TYR A 253 16.79 16.86 -26.79
C TYR A 253 17.77 16.23 -27.78
N LEU A 254 17.63 14.94 -28.05
CA LEU A 254 18.48 14.19 -28.97
C LEU A 254 17.77 13.88 -30.29
N LYS A 255 16.57 13.32 -30.22
CA LYS A 255 15.84 12.82 -31.40
C LYS A 255 14.33 12.87 -31.17
N ILE A 256 13.57 13.16 -32.22
CA ILE A 256 12.11 12.99 -32.22
C ILE A 256 11.80 11.56 -32.66
N LEU A 257 10.99 10.85 -31.88
CA LEU A 257 10.54 9.48 -32.20
C LEU A 257 9.14 9.51 -32.80
N SER A 258 8.23 10.25 -32.17
CA SER A 258 6.91 10.57 -32.71
C SER A 258 6.51 11.99 -32.30
N TYR A 259 5.77 12.68 -33.16
CA TYR A 259 5.31 14.04 -32.90
C TYR A 259 4.00 14.29 -33.64
N ASP A 260 2.89 14.25 -32.90
CA ASP A 260 1.57 14.60 -33.40
C ASP A 260 0.90 15.63 -32.48
N TYR A 261 -0.35 15.97 -32.77
CA TYR A 261 -1.09 16.97 -32.01
C TYR A 261 -1.38 16.52 -30.56
N GLY A 262 -1.57 15.22 -30.32
CA GLY A 262 -1.93 14.65 -29.01
C GLY A 262 -0.74 14.16 -28.19
N VAL A 263 0.34 13.72 -28.84
CA VAL A 263 1.51 13.11 -28.21
C VAL A 263 2.81 13.63 -28.82
N LYS A 264 3.77 13.96 -27.96
CA LYS A 264 5.16 14.22 -28.33
C LYS A 264 6.05 13.23 -27.62
N ASP A 265 6.77 12.42 -28.39
CA ASP A 265 7.68 11.40 -27.89
C ASP A 265 9.08 11.66 -28.42
N ARG A 266 10.00 11.94 -27.50
CA ARG A 266 11.34 12.40 -27.84
C ARG A 266 12.38 11.66 -27.01
N LEU A 267 13.47 11.28 -27.64
CA LEU A 267 14.66 10.82 -26.96
C LEU A 267 15.40 12.03 -26.38
N ILE A 268 15.72 11.97 -25.09
CA ILE A 268 16.37 13.04 -24.35
C ILE A 268 17.56 12.52 -23.55
N GLN A 269 18.50 13.41 -23.26
CA GLN A 269 19.43 13.27 -22.13
C GLN A 269 18.88 14.05 -20.94
N LEU A 270 18.66 13.34 -19.84
CA LEU A 270 18.20 13.89 -18.59
C LEU A 270 19.38 14.04 -17.63
N GLY A 271 19.59 15.26 -17.14
CA GLY A 271 20.58 15.58 -16.13
C GLY A 271 21.75 16.43 -16.59
N THR A 272 22.62 16.73 -15.63
CA THR A 272 23.89 17.44 -15.85
C THR A 272 24.99 16.68 -15.15
N VAL A 273 26.21 16.70 -15.68
CA VAL A 273 27.41 16.05 -15.08
C VAL A 273 27.82 16.66 -13.72
N ARG A 274 27.02 17.55 -13.14
CA ARG A 274 27.29 18.18 -11.85
C ARG A 274 27.23 17.15 -10.73
N ARG A 275 28.27 17.11 -9.89
CA ARG A 275 28.38 16.28 -8.67
C ARG A 275 28.36 14.77 -8.92
N GLY A 276 28.81 14.31 -10.09
CA GLY A 276 28.96 12.88 -10.38
C GLY A 276 27.65 12.11 -10.58
N ALA A 277 26.51 12.81 -10.68
CA ALA A 277 25.25 12.16 -11.02
C ALA A 277 25.27 11.65 -12.47
N PRO A 278 24.71 10.46 -12.76
CA PRO A 278 24.68 9.94 -14.12
C PRO A 278 23.79 10.82 -15.01
N VAL A 279 24.16 10.89 -16.30
CA VAL A 279 23.33 11.49 -17.35
C VAL A 279 22.60 10.37 -18.06
N LEU A 280 21.27 10.39 -17.97
CA LEU A 280 20.43 9.28 -18.41
C LEU A 280 19.86 9.56 -19.80
N THR A 281 19.89 8.57 -20.69
CA THR A 281 19.21 8.67 -21.99
C THR A 281 17.84 8.02 -21.88
N LEU A 282 16.78 8.83 -21.93
CA LEU A 282 15.39 8.42 -21.65
C LEU A 282 14.44 8.94 -22.74
N ARG A 283 13.19 8.44 -22.73
CA ARG A 283 12.10 9.02 -23.52
C ARG A 283 11.30 10.02 -22.68
N LEU A 284 11.08 11.20 -23.24
CA LEU A 284 10.12 12.17 -22.73
C LEU A 284 8.84 12.07 -23.56
N ILE A 285 7.76 11.65 -22.91
CA ILE A 285 6.43 11.55 -23.50
C ILE A 285 5.57 12.67 -22.90
N GLU A 286 5.13 13.59 -23.74
CA GLU A 286 4.18 14.64 -23.40
C GLU A 286 2.85 14.33 -24.06
N ILE A 287 1.81 14.23 -23.24
CA ILE A 287 0.44 14.01 -23.69
C ILE A 287 -0.31 15.32 -23.52
N LYS A 288 -0.94 15.80 -24.59
CA LYS A 288 -1.80 16.98 -24.55
C LYS A 288 -3.14 16.56 -23.95
N ASN A 289 -3.47 17.15 -22.81
CA ASN A 289 -4.81 17.06 -22.21
C ASN A 289 -5.76 18.06 -22.85
#